data_AF-A0A3C0UTA2-F1
#
_entry.id   AF-A0A3C0UTA2-F1
#
_cell.length_a   1.000
_cell.length_b   1.000
_cell.length_c   1.000
_cell.angle_alpha   90.00
_cell.angle_beta   90.00
_cell.angle_gamma   90.00
#
_symmetry.space_group_name_H-M   'P 1'
#
loop_
_entity.id
_entity.type
_entity.pdbx_description
1 polymer ?
#
loop_
_entity_poly.entity_id
_entity_poly.type
_entity_poly.pdbx_seq_one_letter_code
_entity_poly.pdbx_strand_id
1 'polypeptide(L)'
;MLAPEKRRCWRLQYNDQFRFHLDIVPSIPDSAQYIQQLTTLLAVPRSLAVYALCITDNETWDTDIDFPKSNPEGYALWFLQTMKVEFDRRRMLLAEQMKMSVDDVPEYRVKTPLQRVVQLLKRHRDLRYGDNPNSPISIIITTLAAKAYQNETDIFVALRNVLSRMASFIELDEQGNKVVKNPVNPLENFADKWSENPEKERLFFEWLNRATQDFSQLAQKRGLPEIAAPLHQYFGEGVVNKALNEIAEQTLKEREANRLFMAVGTGILSSQHTPKNVPVTQHNPYGSHKD
;
A
#
# COMPACT_ATOMS: atom_id res chain seq x y z
N MET A 1 27.35 5.33 7.70
CA MET A 1 28.36 4.24 7.75
C MET A 1 27.83 3.03 6.99
N LEU A 2 28.69 2.21 6.38
CA LEU A 2 28.25 0.95 5.77
C LEU A 2 27.81 -0.04 6.86
N ALA A 3 26.62 -0.62 6.71
CA ALA A 3 26.13 -1.70 7.56
C ALA A 3 26.71 -3.05 7.09
N PRO A 4 26.57 -4.14 7.89
CA PRO A 4 26.88 -5.48 7.42
C PRO A 4 26.24 -5.76 6.06
N GLU A 5 27.02 -6.37 5.17
CA GLU A 5 26.58 -6.74 3.83
C GLU A 5 25.37 -7.67 3.90
N LYS A 6 24.41 -7.46 2.99
CA LYS A 6 23.30 -8.38 2.78
C LYS A 6 23.58 -9.22 1.55
N ARG A 7 22.94 -10.39 1.47
CA ARG A 7 23.08 -11.36 0.38
C ARG A 7 23.17 -10.75 -1.03
N ARG A 8 22.28 -9.79 -1.35
CA ARG A 8 22.18 -9.19 -2.70
C ARG A 8 22.48 -7.69 -2.76
N CYS A 9 22.78 -7.04 -1.63
CA CYS A 9 22.92 -5.58 -1.59
C CYS A 9 23.84 -5.06 -0.48
N TRP A 10 24.37 -3.87 -0.73
CA TRP A 10 25.07 -3.09 0.28
C TRP A 10 24.12 -2.08 0.91
N ARG A 11 24.11 -2.05 2.24
CA ARG A 11 23.28 -1.14 3.02
C ARG A 11 24.11 0.03 3.56
N LEU A 12 23.75 1.23 3.16
CA LEU A 12 24.28 2.47 3.71
C LEU A 12 23.34 3.03 4.77
N GLN A 13 23.79 3.12 6.02
CA GLN A 13 23.10 3.88 7.06
C GLN A 13 23.37 5.36 6.81
N TYR A 14 22.34 6.08 6.35
CA TYR A 14 22.47 7.48 5.95
C TYR A 14 22.31 8.41 7.15
N ASN A 15 21.30 8.19 8.00
CA ASN A 15 21.11 8.95 9.22
C ASN A 15 20.34 8.16 10.29
N ASP A 16 21.00 7.94 11.43
CA ASP A 16 20.47 7.16 12.56
C ASP A 16 19.28 7.86 13.24
N GLN A 17 19.24 9.21 13.26
CA GLN A 17 18.12 9.96 13.85
C GLN A 17 16.83 9.78 13.05
N PHE A 18 16.92 9.63 11.73
CA PHE A 18 15.75 9.52 10.85
C PHE A 18 15.39 8.06 10.49
N ARG A 19 16.12 7.07 11.02
CA ARG A 19 15.98 5.64 10.65
C ARG A 19 15.97 5.42 9.13
N PHE A 20 16.81 6.19 8.42
CA PHE A 20 16.88 6.18 6.97
C PHE A 20 18.14 5.46 6.49
N HIS A 21 17.96 4.45 5.66
CA HIS A 21 19.02 3.67 5.02
C HIS A 21 18.76 3.55 3.52
N LEU A 22 19.84 3.35 2.78
CA LEU A 22 19.82 3.09 1.34
C LEU A 22 20.38 1.69 1.08
N ASP A 23 19.60 0.84 0.41
CA ASP A 23 20.05 -0.47 -0.06
C ASP A 23 20.41 -0.35 -1.55
N ILE A 24 21.64 -0.70 -1.93
CA ILE A 24 22.15 -0.61 -3.30
C ILE A 24 22.40 -2.03 -3.81
N VAL A 25 21.72 -2.40 -4.91
CA VAL A 25 21.88 -3.67 -5.62
C VAL A 25 22.66 -3.41 -6.91
N PRO A 26 23.94 -3.78 -6.99
CA PRO A 26 24.68 -3.75 -8.24
C PRO A 26 24.00 -4.65 -9.27
N SER A 27 23.87 -4.12 -10.49
CA SER A 27 23.17 -4.80 -11.56
C SER A 27 23.64 -4.36 -12.93
N ILE A 28 23.45 -5.23 -13.92
CA ILE A 28 23.67 -4.97 -15.34
C ILE A 28 22.44 -5.39 -16.15
N PRO A 29 22.18 -4.79 -17.32
CA PRO A 29 21.13 -5.26 -18.22
C PRO A 29 21.28 -6.74 -18.55
N ASP A 30 20.16 -7.46 -18.57
CA ASP A 30 20.14 -8.85 -19.00
C ASP A 30 20.28 -8.96 -20.53
N SER A 31 20.58 -10.17 -20.99
CA SER A 31 20.79 -10.50 -22.40
C SER A 31 19.54 -10.33 -23.26
N ALA A 32 19.74 -10.03 -24.55
CA ALA A 32 18.65 -9.97 -25.52
C ALA A 32 17.88 -11.30 -25.64
N GLN A 33 18.58 -12.43 -25.44
CA GLN A 33 18.01 -13.77 -25.42
C GLN A 33 17.04 -13.94 -24.25
N TYR A 34 17.41 -13.47 -23.06
CA TYR A 34 16.52 -13.53 -21.90
C TYR A 34 15.31 -12.61 -22.04
N ILE A 35 15.51 -11.40 -22.57
CA ILE A 35 14.39 -10.50 -22.89
C ILE A 35 13.44 -11.18 -23.89
N GLN A 36 13.98 -11.85 -24.92
CA GLN A 36 13.17 -12.62 -25.86
C GLN A 36 12.39 -13.73 -25.13
N GLN A 37 13.05 -14.52 -24.29
CA GLN A 37 12.41 -15.56 -23.47
C GLN A 37 11.24 -15.03 -22.63
N LEU A 38 11.45 -13.91 -21.91
CA LEU A 38 10.39 -13.25 -21.13
C LEU A 38 9.18 -12.88 -22.00
N THR A 39 9.44 -12.36 -23.20
CA THR A 39 8.36 -11.92 -24.11
C THR A 39 7.64 -13.06 -24.82
N THR A 40 8.36 -14.07 -25.33
CA THR A 40 7.79 -15.10 -26.20
C THR A 40 7.27 -16.30 -25.44
N LEU A 41 7.96 -16.72 -24.36
CA LEU A 41 7.58 -17.93 -23.61
C LEU A 41 6.75 -17.60 -22.37
N LEU A 42 7.00 -16.45 -21.75
CA LEU A 42 6.39 -16.07 -20.48
C LEU A 42 5.37 -14.92 -20.60
N ALA A 43 5.08 -14.51 -21.85
CA ALA A 43 4.07 -13.50 -22.20
C ALA A 43 4.23 -12.16 -21.46
N VAL A 44 5.44 -11.81 -21.02
CA VAL A 44 5.71 -10.50 -20.43
C VAL A 44 5.72 -9.45 -21.55
N PRO A 45 4.95 -8.35 -21.44
CA PRO A 45 4.99 -7.28 -22.44
C PRO A 45 6.41 -6.77 -22.66
N ARG A 46 6.82 -6.60 -23.92
CA ARG A 46 8.17 -6.12 -24.25
C ARG A 46 8.50 -4.79 -23.57
N SER A 47 7.52 -3.91 -23.42
CA SER A 47 7.66 -2.63 -22.71
C SER A 47 8.06 -2.77 -21.23
N LEU A 48 7.91 -3.95 -20.64
CA LEU A 48 8.31 -4.25 -19.26
C LEU A 48 9.54 -5.17 -19.22
N ALA A 49 9.62 -6.12 -20.15
CA ALA A 49 10.72 -7.10 -20.22
C ALA A 49 12.09 -6.47 -20.51
N VAL A 50 12.14 -5.35 -21.25
CA VAL A 50 13.39 -4.65 -21.60
C VAL A 50 14.18 -4.13 -20.40
N TYR A 51 13.54 -4.06 -19.22
CA TYR A 51 14.15 -3.62 -17.97
C TYR A 51 14.71 -4.76 -17.12
N ALA A 52 14.79 -5.98 -17.67
CA ALA A 52 15.38 -7.12 -16.98
C ALA A 52 16.88 -6.87 -16.68
N LEU A 53 17.30 -7.27 -15.49
CA LEU A 53 18.63 -7.08 -14.95
C LEU A 53 19.18 -8.39 -14.38
N CYS A 54 20.48 -8.58 -14.53
CA CYS A 54 21.27 -9.48 -13.69
C CYS A 54 21.67 -8.74 -12.42
N ILE A 55 21.50 -9.37 -11.25
CA ILE A 55 21.81 -8.80 -9.94
C ILE A 55 22.89 -9.64 -9.23
N THR A 56 23.62 -9.02 -8.31
CA THR A 56 24.61 -9.72 -7.47
C THR A 56 23.97 -10.57 -6.39
N ASP A 57 24.61 -11.69 -6.05
CA ASP A 57 24.26 -12.55 -4.92
C ASP A 57 25.54 -13.20 -4.35
N ASN A 58 25.90 -12.85 -3.12
CA ASN A 58 27.17 -13.27 -2.51
C ASN A 58 27.20 -14.76 -2.12
N GLU A 59 26.07 -15.45 -2.17
CA GLU A 59 26.00 -16.90 -1.95
C GLU A 59 26.28 -17.69 -3.25
N THR A 60 26.15 -17.05 -4.42
CA THR A 60 26.29 -17.73 -5.73
C THR A 60 27.38 -17.12 -6.62
N TRP A 61 28.05 -16.05 -6.18
CA TRP A 61 28.98 -15.29 -7.01
C TRP A 61 30.19 -16.09 -7.54
N ASP A 62 30.65 -17.08 -6.77
CA ASP A 62 31.79 -17.95 -7.10
C ASP A 62 31.40 -19.21 -7.88
N THR A 63 30.12 -19.56 -7.89
CA THR A 63 29.64 -20.88 -8.28
C THR A 63 28.70 -20.86 -9.48
N ASP A 64 28.05 -19.72 -9.74
CA ASP A 64 27.11 -19.55 -10.84
C ASP A 64 27.57 -18.44 -11.79
N ILE A 65 27.75 -18.80 -13.06
CA ILE A 65 28.05 -17.83 -14.13
C ILE A 65 26.77 -17.08 -14.52
N ASP A 66 25.60 -17.69 -14.30
CA ASP A 66 24.30 -17.07 -14.51
C ASP A 66 23.87 -16.32 -13.24
N PHE A 67 24.24 -15.03 -13.19
CA PHE A 67 23.79 -14.11 -12.15
C PHE A 67 22.25 -14.17 -11.97
N PRO A 68 21.73 -14.07 -10.74
CA PRO A 68 20.29 -14.01 -10.51
C PRO A 68 19.61 -12.90 -11.30
N LYS A 69 18.38 -13.15 -11.76
CA LYS A 69 17.66 -12.28 -12.68
C LYS A 69 16.49 -11.60 -11.96
N SER A 70 16.36 -10.28 -12.14
CA SER A 70 15.26 -9.49 -11.56
C SER A 70 14.82 -8.39 -12.53
N ASN A 71 13.75 -7.67 -12.20
CA ASN A 71 13.22 -6.60 -13.05
C ASN A 71 12.51 -5.52 -12.21
N PRO A 72 13.24 -4.74 -11.40
CA PRO A 72 12.64 -3.77 -10.48
C PRO A 72 11.95 -2.60 -11.20
N GLU A 73 12.51 -2.11 -12.30
CA GLU A 73 11.90 -1.00 -13.06
C GLU A 73 10.66 -1.46 -13.85
N GLY A 74 10.72 -2.62 -14.51
CA GLY A 74 9.55 -3.22 -15.12
C GLY A 74 8.45 -3.51 -14.09
N TYR A 75 8.80 -3.93 -12.87
CA TYR A 75 7.83 -4.14 -11.79
C TYR A 75 7.16 -2.82 -11.38
N ALA A 76 7.93 -1.74 -11.24
CA ALA A 76 7.38 -0.42 -10.94
C ALA A 76 6.40 0.03 -12.03
N LEU A 77 6.78 -0.09 -13.30
CA LEU A 77 5.92 0.24 -14.44
C LEU A 77 4.65 -0.63 -14.48
N TRP A 78 4.75 -1.93 -14.23
CA TRP A 78 3.60 -2.82 -14.11
C TRP A 78 2.64 -2.38 -13.00
N PHE A 79 3.16 -1.98 -11.84
CA PHE A 79 2.33 -1.48 -10.74
C PHE A 79 1.64 -0.16 -11.12
N LEU A 80 2.34 0.76 -11.78
CA LEU A 80 1.75 2.01 -12.29
C LEU A 80 0.65 1.73 -13.31
N GLN A 81 0.87 0.79 -14.23
CA GLN A 81 -0.13 0.36 -15.22
C GLN A 81 -1.38 -0.23 -14.55
N THR A 82 -1.19 -1.03 -13.50
CA THR A 82 -2.28 -1.66 -12.72
C THR A 82 -3.23 -0.62 -12.11
N MET A 83 -2.72 0.56 -11.72
CA MET A 83 -3.54 1.63 -11.14
C MET A 83 -3.89 2.77 -12.10
N LYS A 84 -3.55 2.65 -13.38
CA LYS A 84 -3.60 3.75 -14.35
C LYS A 84 -5.01 4.36 -14.49
N VAL A 85 -6.04 3.53 -14.56
CA VAL A 85 -7.44 3.97 -14.73
C VAL A 85 -7.83 4.95 -13.63
N GLU A 86 -7.59 4.56 -12.38
CA GLU A 86 -7.97 5.37 -11.22
C GLU A 86 -6.99 6.53 -10.97
N PHE A 87 -5.73 6.38 -11.38
CA PHE A 87 -4.76 7.46 -11.39
C PHE A 87 -5.21 8.60 -12.32
N ASP A 88 -5.50 8.28 -13.58
CA ASP A 88 -5.93 9.26 -14.59
C ASP A 88 -7.24 9.95 -14.15
N ARG A 89 -8.21 9.17 -13.66
CA ARG A 89 -9.48 9.71 -13.13
C ARG A 89 -9.25 10.70 -11.98
N ARG A 90 -8.40 10.37 -11.01
CA ARG A 90 -8.09 11.26 -9.87
C ARG A 90 -7.29 12.48 -10.30
N ARG A 91 -6.39 12.34 -11.27
CA ARG A 91 -5.62 13.46 -11.83
C ARG A 91 -6.56 14.48 -12.48
N MET A 92 -7.55 14.03 -13.25
CA MET A 92 -8.57 14.91 -13.83
C MET A 92 -9.38 15.66 -12.76
N LEU A 93 -9.87 14.96 -11.73
CA LEU A 93 -10.62 15.57 -10.63
C LEU A 93 -9.78 16.61 -9.86
N LEU A 94 -8.50 16.33 -9.63
CA LEU A 94 -7.60 17.26 -8.95
C LEU A 94 -7.30 18.50 -9.81
N ALA A 95 -7.14 18.33 -11.12
CA ALA A 95 -6.97 19.45 -12.04
C ALA A 95 -8.18 20.39 -12.02
N GLU A 96 -9.39 19.82 -12.04
CA GLU A 96 -10.65 20.58 -11.94
C GLU A 96 -10.74 21.34 -10.61
N GLN A 97 -10.44 20.67 -9.48
CA GLN A 97 -10.44 21.29 -8.16
C GLN A 97 -9.42 22.42 -8.03
N MET A 98 -8.24 22.26 -8.63
CA MET A 98 -7.17 23.26 -8.62
C MET A 98 -7.31 24.31 -9.72
N LYS A 99 -8.32 24.20 -10.59
CA LYS A 99 -8.55 25.06 -11.77
C LYS A 99 -7.29 25.17 -12.65
N MET A 100 -6.63 24.05 -12.91
CA MET A 100 -5.40 23.97 -13.70
C MET A 100 -5.49 22.87 -14.76
N SER A 101 -4.55 22.85 -15.72
CA SER A 101 -4.48 21.77 -16.71
C SER A 101 -4.16 20.43 -16.04
N VAL A 102 -4.66 19.34 -16.61
CA VAL A 102 -4.34 17.97 -16.15
C VAL A 102 -2.83 17.73 -16.18
N ASP A 103 -2.15 18.26 -17.21
CA ASP A 103 -0.71 18.10 -17.40
C ASP A 103 0.11 18.78 -16.30
N ASP A 104 -0.42 19.85 -15.70
CA ASP A 104 0.26 20.62 -14.66
C ASP A 104 0.10 20.00 -13.25
N VAL A 105 -0.80 19.02 -13.08
CA VAL A 105 -0.99 18.35 -11.79
C VAL A 105 0.22 17.45 -11.50
N PRO A 106 0.99 17.71 -10.42
CA PRO A 106 2.13 16.88 -10.10
C PRO A 106 1.71 15.47 -9.70
N GLU A 107 2.29 14.45 -10.34
CA GLU A 107 1.90 13.04 -10.15
C GLU A 107 1.97 12.59 -8.69
N TYR A 108 2.95 13.08 -7.92
CA TYR A 108 3.11 12.72 -6.51
C TYR A 108 1.90 13.11 -5.64
N ARG A 109 1.09 14.09 -6.07
CA ARG A 109 -0.15 14.50 -5.39
C ARG A 109 -1.30 13.53 -5.62
N VAL A 110 -1.28 12.80 -6.73
CA VAL A 110 -2.33 11.83 -7.07
C VAL A 110 -2.07 10.55 -6.28
N LYS A 111 -2.96 10.23 -5.34
CA LYS A 111 -2.89 8.97 -4.56
C LYS A 111 -4.07 8.08 -4.92
N THR A 112 -3.80 6.89 -5.47
CA THR A 112 -4.81 5.93 -5.87
C THR A 112 -5.28 5.06 -4.70
N PRO A 113 -6.48 4.46 -4.76
CA PRO A 113 -6.96 3.47 -3.80
C PRO A 113 -5.99 2.31 -3.65
N LEU A 114 -5.43 1.75 -4.75
CA LEU A 114 -4.44 0.69 -4.67
C LEU A 114 -3.22 1.09 -3.83
N GLN A 115 -2.65 2.27 -4.05
CA GLN A 115 -1.52 2.77 -3.26
C GLN A 115 -1.89 2.88 -1.77
N ARG A 116 -3.09 3.39 -1.45
CA ARG A 116 -3.57 3.50 -0.08
C ARG A 116 -3.77 2.14 0.57
N VAL A 117 -4.38 1.19 -0.14
CA VAL A 117 -4.55 -0.19 0.33
C VAL A 117 -3.21 -0.82 0.67
N VAL A 118 -2.23 -0.75 -0.24
CA VAL A 118 -0.88 -1.30 0.02
C VAL A 118 -0.23 -0.63 1.23
N GLN A 119 -0.35 0.69 1.38
CA GLN A 119 0.16 1.41 2.56
C GLN A 119 -0.49 0.94 3.86
N LEU A 120 -1.82 0.80 3.89
CA LEU A 120 -2.57 0.35 5.07
C LEU A 120 -2.20 -1.09 5.44
N LEU A 121 -2.13 -1.99 4.46
CA LEU A 121 -1.77 -3.39 4.68
C LEU A 121 -0.35 -3.54 5.23
N LYS A 122 0.62 -2.82 4.66
CA LYS A 122 2.01 -2.81 5.17
C LYS A 122 2.08 -2.24 6.58
N ARG A 123 1.38 -1.13 6.85
CA ARG A 123 1.35 -0.53 8.19
C ARG A 123 0.74 -1.48 9.23
N HIS A 124 -0.36 -2.16 8.88
CA HIS A 124 -0.99 -3.17 9.72
C HIS A 124 -0.01 -4.32 10.04
N ARG A 125 0.75 -4.78 9.02
CA ARG A 125 1.81 -5.78 9.20
C ARG A 125 2.90 -5.27 10.15
N ASP A 126 3.41 -4.07 9.91
CA ASP A 126 4.53 -3.50 10.67
C ASP A 126 4.19 -3.32 12.15
N LEU A 127 2.97 -2.87 12.49
CA LEU A 127 2.55 -2.72 13.89
C LEU A 127 2.32 -4.05 14.59
N ARG A 128 1.92 -5.09 13.86
CA ARG A 128 1.69 -6.42 14.43
C ARG A 128 3.00 -7.14 14.72
N TYR A 129 3.97 -7.05 13.82
CA TYR A 129 5.17 -7.88 13.87
C TYR A 129 6.45 -7.12 14.25
N GLY A 130 6.44 -5.79 14.25
CA GLY A 130 7.61 -4.97 14.54
C GLY A 130 8.81 -5.39 13.68
N ASP A 131 9.92 -5.70 14.34
CA ASP A 131 11.18 -6.12 13.71
C ASP A 131 11.29 -7.64 13.49
N ASN A 132 10.19 -8.40 13.58
CA ASN A 132 10.23 -9.85 13.35
C ASN A 132 10.71 -10.17 11.90
N PRO A 133 11.83 -10.90 11.75
CA PRO A 133 12.45 -11.18 10.45
C PRO A 133 11.66 -12.17 9.58
N ASN A 134 10.69 -12.88 10.17
CA ASN A 134 9.80 -13.83 9.48
C ASN A 134 8.45 -13.20 9.12
N SER A 135 8.27 -11.91 9.41
CA SER A 135 7.04 -11.21 9.05
C SER A 135 6.82 -11.15 7.52
N PRO A 136 5.55 -11.04 7.08
CA PRO A 136 5.20 -11.01 5.66
C PRO A 136 5.92 -9.91 4.89
N ILE A 137 6.70 -10.25 3.86
CA ILE A 137 7.52 -9.25 3.16
C ILE A 137 6.68 -8.32 2.27
N SER A 138 7.10 -7.06 2.17
CA SER A 138 6.39 -6.01 1.45
C SER A 138 6.08 -6.34 -0.01
N ILE A 139 7.00 -7.02 -0.71
CA ILE A 139 6.85 -7.32 -2.13
C ILE A 139 5.74 -8.34 -2.38
N ILE A 140 5.56 -9.34 -1.49
CA ILE A 140 4.43 -10.29 -1.57
C ILE A 140 3.11 -9.54 -1.35
N ILE A 141 3.01 -8.73 -0.29
CA ILE A 141 1.80 -7.94 0.00
C ILE A 141 1.44 -7.04 -1.18
N THR A 142 2.42 -6.30 -1.71
CA THR A 142 2.22 -5.34 -2.79
C THR A 142 1.80 -6.03 -4.08
N THR A 143 2.46 -7.13 -4.45
CA THR A 143 2.18 -7.87 -5.67
C THR A 143 0.80 -8.51 -5.64
N LEU A 144 0.47 -9.21 -4.56
CA LEU A 144 -0.83 -9.88 -4.41
C LEU A 144 -1.97 -8.85 -4.32
N ALA A 145 -1.75 -7.71 -3.65
CA ALA A 145 -2.74 -6.64 -3.59
C ALA A 145 -2.99 -6.01 -4.97
N ALA A 146 -1.94 -5.76 -5.74
CA ALA A 146 -2.05 -5.23 -7.10
C ALA A 146 -2.75 -6.22 -8.05
N LYS A 147 -2.37 -7.51 -8.03
CA LYS A 147 -3.05 -8.56 -8.81
C LYS A 147 -4.55 -8.68 -8.45
N ALA A 148 -4.90 -8.48 -7.19
CA ALA A 148 -6.27 -8.55 -6.70
C ALA A 148 -7.11 -7.29 -6.93
N TYR A 149 -6.50 -6.16 -7.28
CA TYR A 149 -7.20 -4.88 -7.43
C TYR A 149 -7.93 -4.79 -8.78
N GLN A 150 -9.15 -4.26 -8.76
CA GLN A 150 -10.03 -4.19 -9.94
C GLN A 150 -10.47 -2.75 -10.25
N ASN A 151 -9.58 -1.78 -10.02
CA ASN A 151 -9.84 -0.36 -10.23
C ASN A 151 -10.97 0.20 -9.35
N GLU A 152 -11.16 -0.34 -8.15
CA GLU A 152 -12.10 0.22 -7.18
C GLU A 152 -11.73 1.69 -6.86
N THR A 153 -12.73 2.57 -6.86
CA THR A 153 -12.55 4.02 -6.66
C THR A 153 -12.48 4.42 -5.18
N ASP A 154 -13.10 3.61 -4.32
CA ASP A 154 -13.16 3.79 -2.86
C ASP A 154 -12.12 2.92 -2.14
N ILE A 155 -11.43 3.51 -1.16
CA ILE A 155 -10.32 2.85 -0.45
C ILE A 155 -10.83 1.68 0.39
N PHE A 156 -11.98 1.82 1.06
CA PHE A 156 -12.52 0.80 1.93
C PHE A 156 -13.04 -0.40 1.13
N VAL A 157 -13.76 -0.13 0.03
CA VAL A 157 -14.19 -1.17 -0.92
C VAL A 157 -12.97 -1.88 -1.53
N ALA A 158 -11.97 -1.12 -2.00
CA ALA A 158 -10.73 -1.68 -2.53
C ALA A 158 -10.03 -2.59 -1.51
N LEU A 159 -9.89 -2.15 -0.26
CA LEU A 159 -9.25 -2.90 0.82
C LEU A 159 -9.94 -4.24 1.07
N ARG A 160 -11.27 -4.23 1.24
CA ARG A 160 -12.07 -5.44 1.48
C ARG A 160 -11.96 -6.43 0.33
N ASN A 161 -12.09 -5.92 -0.89
CA ASN A 161 -12.07 -6.72 -2.10
C ASN A 161 -10.67 -7.30 -2.39
N VAL A 162 -9.61 -6.54 -2.12
CA VAL A 162 -8.23 -7.02 -2.22
C VAL A 162 -7.98 -8.14 -1.21
N LEU A 163 -8.35 -7.95 0.06
CA LEU A 163 -8.17 -8.97 1.10
C LEU A 163 -8.90 -10.28 0.79
N SER A 164 -10.09 -10.21 0.21
CA SER A 164 -10.85 -11.41 -0.15
C SER A 164 -10.31 -12.18 -1.34
N ARG A 165 -9.55 -11.52 -2.24
CA ARG A 165 -9.06 -12.13 -3.49
C ARG A 165 -7.56 -12.42 -3.49
N MET A 166 -6.75 -11.70 -2.73
CA MET A 166 -5.29 -11.70 -2.91
C MET A 166 -4.63 -13.07 -2.70
N ALA A 167 -5.19 -13.94 -1.83
CA ALA A 167 -4.71 -15.31 -1.65
C ALA A 167 -4.85 -16.18 -2.90
N SER A 168 -5.83 -15.91 -3.77
CA SER A 168 -6.07 -16.70 -5.00
C SER A 168 -4.97 -16.53 -6.06
N PHE A 169 -4.09 -15.54 -5.89
CA PHE A 169 -2.94 -15.30 -6.77
C PHE A 169 -1.64 -15.97 -6.27
N ILE A 170 -1.75 -16.80 -5.23
CA ILE A 170 -0.68 -17.69 -4.79
C ILE A 170 -0.87 -19.00 -5.53
N GLU A 171 0.11 -19.35 -6.36
CA GLU A 171 0.09 -20.56 -7.17
C GLU A 171 0.79 -21.71 -6.43
N LEU A 172 0.65 -22.94 -6.94
CA LEU A 172 1.43 -24.09 -6.52
C LEU A 172 2.41 -24.45 -7.65
N ASP A 173 3.66 -24.74 -7.31
CA ASP A 173 4.61 -25.34 -8.24
C ASP A 173 4.38 -26.85 -8.40
N GLU A 174 5.19 -27.50 -9.25
CA GLU A 174 5.11 -28.94 -9.51
C GLU A 174 5.38 -29.81 -8.26
N GLN A 175 6.05 -29.25 -7.26
CA GLN A 175 6.38 -29.92 -5.99
C GLN A 175 5.32 -29.64 -4.90
N GLY A 176 4.30 -28.82 -5.21
CA GLY A 176 3.26 -28.42 -4.27
C GLY A 176 3.65 -27.27 -3.34
N ASN A 177 4.77 -26.58 -3.59
CA ASN A 177 5.15 -25.38 -2.83
C ASN A 177 4.35 -24.17 -3.31
N LYS A 178 4.03 -23.27 -2.37
CA LYS A 178 3.35 -22.01 -2.70
C LYS A 178 4.32 -21.01 -3.33
N VAL A 179 3.94 -20.46 -4.48
CA VAL A 179 4.77 -19.52 -5.24
C VAL A 179 4.03 -18.21 -5.52
N VAL A 180 4.78 -17.11 -5.43
CA VAL A 180 4.32 -15.76 -5.78
C VAL A 180 5.24 -15.22 -6.87
N LYS A 181 4.88 -15.50 -8.12
CA LYS A 181 5.66 -15.10 -9.30
C LYS A 181 5.70 -13.59 -9.48
N ASN A 182 6.87 -13.05 -9.78
CA ASN A 182 7.02 -11.67 -10.24
C ASN A 182 6.27 -11.49 -11.58
N PRO A 183 5.32 -10.54 -11.67
CA PRO A 183 4.50 -10.33 -12.88
C PRO A 183 5.31 -9.93 -14.13
N VAL A 184 6.53 -9.42 -13.97
CA VAL A 184 7.41 -9.02 -15.08
C VAL A 184 8.66 -9.88 -15.21
N ASN A 185 8.79 -10.89 -14.33
CA ASN A 185 9.79 -11.94 -14.43
C ASN A 185 9.22 -13.24 -13.80
N PRO A 186 8.36 -14.00 -14.50
CA PRO A 186 7.66 -15.14 -13.90
C PRO A 186 8.54 -16.28 -13.38
N LEU A 187 9.84 -16.27 -13.69
CA LEU A 187 10.84 -17.20 -13.15
C LEU A 187 11.31 -16.80 -11.74
N GLU A 188 11.14 -15.54 -11.35
CA GLU A 188 11.46 -15.05 -10.01
C GLU A 188 10.26 -15.29 -9.07
N ASN A 189 10.47 -16.11 -8.04
CA ASN A 189 9.50 -16.37 -6.99
C ASN A 189 9.77 -15.48 -5.78
N PHE A 190 8.85 -14.57 -5.44
CA PHE A 190 8.96 -13.73 -4.25
C PHE A 190 8.74 -14.48 -2.93
N ALA A 191 8.20 -15.70 -2.99
CA ALA A 191 8.00 -16.60 -1.85
C ALA A 191 9.05 -17.72 -1.81
N ASP A 192 10.21 -17.54 -2.46
CA ASP A 192 11.33 -18.50 -2.49
C ASP A 192 11.71 -19.02 -1.10
N LYS A 193 11.73 -18.14 -0.09
CA LYS A 193 12.10 -18.49 1.29
C LYS A 193 11.02 -19.21 2.11
N TRP A 194 9.83 -19.46 1.56
CA TRP A 194 8.76 -20.16 2.29
C TRP A 194 9.06 -21.65 2.45
N SER A 195 9.65 -22.28 1.43
CA SER A 195 10.08 -23.69 1.50
C SER A 195 11.23 -23.88 2.49
N GLU A 196 12.17 -22.94 2.53
CA GLU A 196 13.32 -22.94 3.46
C GLU A 196 12.88 -22.67 4.91
N ASN A 197 11.90 -21.77 5.10
CA ASN A 197 11.39 -21.41 6.41
C ASN A 197 9.84 -21.34 6.40
N PRO A 198 9.16 -22.45 6.73
CA PRO A 198 7.70 -22.53 6.77
C PRO A 198 7.03 -21.53 7.74
N GLU A 199 7.77 -20.98 8.71
CA GLU A 199 7.24 -19.96 9.60
C GLU A 199 6.85 -18.69 8.83
N LYS A 200 7.60 -18.33 7.77
CA LYS A 200 7.30 -17.15 6.93
C LYS A 200 5.95 -17.29 6.24
N GLU A 201 5.67 -18.48 5.71
CA GLU A 201 4.37 -18.80 5.10
C GLU A 201 3.27 -18.76 6.16
N ARG A 202 3.48 -19.42 7.30
CA ARG A 202 2.51 -19.45 8.40
C ARG A 202 2.13 -18.03 8.86
N LEU A 203 3.12 -17.16 9.08
CA LEU A 203 2.92 -15.77 9.49
C LEU A 203 2.25 -14.93 8.40
N PHE A 204 2.47 -15.22 7.11
CA PHE A 204 1.72 -14.60 6.02
C PHE A 204 0.22 -14.88 6.10
N PHE A 205 -0.17 -16.15 6.22
CA PHE A 205 -1.59 -16.50 6.29
C PHE A 205 -2.23 -16.08 7.62
N GLU A 206 -1.49 -16.15 8.74
CA GLU A 206 -1.96 -15.61 10.03
C GLU A 206 -2.25 -14.11 9.92
N TRP A 207 -1.33 -13.34 9.34
CA TRP A 207 -1.49 -11.91 9.10
C TRP A 207 -2.67 -11.61 8.18
N LEU A 208 -2.81 -12.34 7.07
CA LEU A 208 -3.88 -12.12 6.10
C LEU A 208 -5.27 -12.36 6.71
N ASN A 209 -5.42 -13.47 7.45
CA ASN A 209 -6.64 -13.78 8.17
C ASN A 209 -6.96 -12.70 9.19
N ARG A 210 -5.95 -12.24 9.94
CA ARG A 210 -6.13 -11.20 10.95
C ARG A 210 -6.54 -9.87 10.34
N ALA A 211 -5.84 -9.41 9.29
CA ALA A 211 -6.17 -8.19 8.57
C ALA A 211 -7.61 -8.24 8.05
N THR A 212 -8.02 -9.36 7.47
CA THR A 212 -9.40 -9.57 6.99
C THR A 212 -10.43 -9.40 8.11
N GLN A 213 -10.17 -10.00 9.28
CA GLN A 213 -11.05 -9.87 10.44
C GLN A 213 -11.09 -8.43 10.98
N ASP A 214 -9.93 -7.81 11.16
CA ASP A 214 -9.81 -6.45 11.72
C ASP A 214 -10.54 -5.41 10.86
N PHE A 215 -10.36 -5.46 9.54
CA PHE A 215 -11.05 -4.56 8.63
C PHE A 215 -12.54 -4.85 8.48
N SER A 216 -12.95 -6.12 8.61
CA SER A 216 -14.37 -6.48 8.64
C SER A 216 -15.07 -5.98 9.90
N GLN A 217 -14.38 -6.02 11.05
CA GLN A 217 -14.91 -5.49 12.31
C GLN A 217 -15.02 -3.97 12.29
N LEU A 218 -14.05 -3.27 11.69
CA LEU A 218 -14.14 -1.82 11.49
C LEU A 218 -15.39 -1.42 10.69
N ALA A 219 -15.78 -2.22 9.70
CA ALA A 219 -16.96 -1.99 8.87
C ALA A 219 -18.27 -1.89 9.69
N GLN A 220 -18.32 -2.61 10.81
CA GLN A 220 -19.52 -2.78 11.64
C GLN A 220 -19.65 -1.69 12.71
N LYS A 221 -18.56 -0.98 13.02
CA LYS A 221 -18.54 0.07 14.04
C LYS A 221 -19.15 1.36 13.54
N ARG A 222 -19.75 2.15 14.45
CA ARG A 222 -20.42 3.41 14.11
C ARG A 222 -19.96 4.52 15.04
N GLY A 223 -19.74 5.70 14.48
CA GLY A 223 -19.26 6.86 15.23
C GLY A 223 -17.75 6.88 15.40
N LEU A 224 -17.19 8.10 15.38
CA LEU A 224 -15.75 8.32 15.48
C LEU A 224 -15.11 7.72 16.75
N PRO A 225 -15.73 7.81 17.96
CA PRO A 225 -15.13 7.25 19.17
C PRO A 225 -14.95 5.72 19.10
N GLU A 226 -15.94 5.00 18.58
CA GLU A 226 -15.89 3.54 18.48
C GLU A 226 -14.87 3.06 17.45
N ILE A 227 -14.64 3.85 16.41
CA ILE A 227 -13.71 3.55 15.33
C ILE A 227 -12.27 3.97 15.72
N ALA A 228 -12.09 5.00 16.55
CA ALA A 228 -10.78 5.53 16.92
C ALA A 228 -9.90 4.48 17.62
N ALA A 229 -10.45 3.76 18.61
CA ALA A 229 -9.70 2.76 19.37
C ALA A 229 -9.09 1.64 18.49
N PRO A 230 -9.86 0.94 17.63
CA PRO A 230 -9.27 -0.05 16.73
C PRO A 230 -8.33 0.57 15.70
N LEU A 231 -8.59 1.77 15.20
CA LEU A 231 -7.64 2.46 14.31
C LEU A 231 -6.29 2.71 15.00
N HIS A 232 -6.27 3.11 16.27
CA HIS A 232 -5.04 3.27 17.05
C HIS A 232 -4.25 1.97 17.11
N GLN A 233 -4.92 0.85 17.36
CA GLN A 233 -4.28 -0.46 17.38
C GLN A 233 -3.68 -0.85 16.03
N TYR A 234 -4.39 -0.58 14.93
CA TYR A 234 -4.01 -1.05 13.60
C TYR A 234 -3.02 -0.16 12.85
N PHE A 235 -3.01 1.15 13.17
CA PHE A 235 -2.23 2.15 12.44
C PHE A 235 -1.34 3.02 13.33
N GLY A 236 -1.48 2.91 14.64
CA GLY A 236 -0.68 3.60 15.65
C GLY A 236 -1.25 4.98 15.98
N GLU A 237 -1.08 5.38 17.24
CA GLU A 237 -1.69 6.59 17.81
C GLU A 237 -1.35 7.87 17.03
N GLY A 238 -0.08 8.10 16.72
CA GLY A 238 0.35 9.35 16.09
C GLY A 238 -0.32 9.65 14.75
N VAL A 239 -0.47 8.64 13.89
CA VAL A 239 -1.10 8.82 12.55
C VAL A 239 -2.60 9.04 12.67
N VAL A 240 -3.26 8.28 13.55
CA VAL A 240 -4.71 8.34 13.72
C VAL A 240 -5.12 9.61 14.46
N ASN A 241 -4.41 10.02 15.52
CA ASN A 241 -4.64 11.28 16.20
C ASN A 241 -4.52 12.46 15.24
N LYS A 242 -3.51 12.45 14.37
CA LYS A 242 -3.38 13.47 13.32
C LYS A 242 -4.62 13.51 12.41
N ALA A 243 -5.07 12.35 11.92
CA ALA A 243 -6.26 12.27 11.06
C ALA A 243 -7.55 12.70 11.78
N LEU A 244 -7.74 12.29 13.04
CA LEU A 244 -8.89 12.67 13.85
C LEU A 244 -8.90 14.17 14.15
N ASN A 245 -7.74 14.77 14.43
CA ASN A 245 -7.61 16.20 14.63
C ASN A 245 -7.93 16.98 13.35
N GLU A 246 -7.44 16.53 12.18
CA GLU A 246 -7.78 17.15 10.88
C GLU A 246 -9.31 17.10 10.61
N ILE A 247 -9.97 15.98 10.92
CA ILE A 247 -11.43 15.85 10.81
C ILE A 247 -12.13 16.82 11.79
N ALA A 248 -11.66 16.89 13.04
CA ALA A 248 -12.22 17.77 14.06
C ALA A 248 -12.07 19.26 13.69
N GLU A 249 -10.90 19.67 13.21
CA GLU A 249 -10.63 21.03 12.73
C GLU A 249 -11.51 21.39 11.53
N GLN A 250 -11.66 20.49 10.55
CA GLN A 250 -12.55 20.74 9.42
C GLN A 250 -14.00 20.85 9.86
N THR A 251 -14.45 19.97 10.76
CA THR A 251 -15.81 20.01 11.31
C THR A 251 -16.06 21.31 12.08
N LEU A 252 -15.06 21.80 12.83
CA LEU A 252 -15.11 23.08 13.51
C LEU A 252 -15.24 24.24 12.52
N LYS A 253 -14.42 24.28 11.46
CA LYS A 253 -14.49 25.31 10.41
C LYS A 253 -15.85 25.35 9.71
N GLU A 254 -16.42 24.20 9.39
CA GLU A 254 -17.76 24.15 8.79
C GLU A 254 -18.85 24.63 9.77
N ARG A 255 -18.69 24.34 11.07
CA ARG A 255 -19.61 24.84 12.11
C ARG A 255 -19.51 26.35 12.27
N GLU A 256 -18.30 26.89 12.38
CA GLU A 256 -18.06 28.34 12.50
C GLU A 256 -18.57 29.10 11.29
N ALA A 257 -18.49 28.49 10.10
CA ALA A 257 -19.04 29.03 8.87
C ALA A 257 -20.56 28.85 8.71
N ASN A 258 -21.26 28.31 9.72
CA ASN A 258 -22.70 27.97 9.68
C ASN A 258 -23.09 27.03 8.52
N ARG A 259 -22.14 26.18 8.08
CA ARG A 259 -22.34 25.18 7.03
C ARG A 259 -22.45 23.76 7.55
N LEU A 260 -22.38 23.56 8.87
CA LEU A 260 -22.56 22.24 9.48
C LEU A 260 -24.03 22.00 9.84
N PHE A 261 -24.61 20.93 9.30
CA PHE A 261 -25.99 20.54 9.55
C PHE A 261 -26.08 19.10 10.06
N MET A 262 -27.07 18.81 10.89
CA MET A 262 -27.41 17.49 11.40
C MET A 262 -28.68 16.98 10.71
N ALA A 263 -28.62 15.78 10.14
CA ALA A 263 -29.78 15.14 9.55
C ALA A 263 -30.80 14.70 10.60
N VAL A 264 -32.06 15.14 10.44
CA VAL A 264 -33.16 14.77 11.34
C VAL A 264 -33.43 13.26 11.26
N GLY A 265 -33.47 12.59 12.41
CA GLY A 265 -33.76 11.16 12.53
C GLY A 265 -32.54 10.24 12.53
N THR A 266 -31.41 10.64 11.93
CA THR A 266 -30.16 9.84 11.94
C THR A 266 -29.05 10.48 12.77
N GLY A 267 -29.11 11.79 13.02
CA GLY A 267 -28.07 12.51 13.77
C GLY A 267 -26.75 12.68 13.01
N ILE A 268 -26.69 12.31 11.73
CA ILE A 268 -25.48 12.38 10.91
C ILE A 268 -25.16 13.85 10.60
N LEU A 269 -23.90 14.23 10.81
CA LEU A 269 -23.37 15.55 10.48
C LEU A 269 -22.96 15.62 9.01
N SER A 270 -23.32 16.70 8.32
CA SER A 270 -22.92 16.95 6.93
C SER A 270 -22.79 18.44 6.65
N SER A 271 -21.97 18.77 5.65
CA SER A 271 -21.87 20.14 5.12
C SER A 271 -22.92 20.43 4.04
N GLN A 272 -23.80 19.48 3.74
CA GLN A 272 -24.86 19.64 2.75
C GLN A 272 -26.16 20.12 3.41
N HIS A 273 -26.65 21.26 2.92
CA HIS A 273 -27.96 21.75 3.31
C HIS A 273 -29.05 20.97 2.56
N THR A 274 -29.89 20.24 3.29
CA THR A 274 -31.13 19.67 2.76
C THR A 274 -32.30 20.11 3.64
N PRO A 275 -33.55 20.14 3.13
CA PRO A 275 -34.71 20.59 3.91
C PRO A 275 -34.96 19.81 5.19
N LYS A 276 -34.37 18.61 5.32
CA LYS A 276 -34.50 17.71 6.48
C LYS A 276 -33.32 17.81 7.46
N ASN A 277 -32.45 18.80 7.32
CA ASN A 277 -31.29 18.97 8.20
C ASN A 277 -31.45 20.22 9.08
N VAL A 278 -31.02 20.13 10.34
CA VAL A 278 -31.02 21.24 11.31
C VAL A 278 -29.60 21.80 11.42
N PRO A 279 -29.39 23.12 11.38
CA PRO A 279 -28.06 23.70 11.58
C PRO A 279 -27.51 23.34 12.95
N VAL A 280 -26.23 22.96 13.01
CA VAL A 280 -25.53 22.72 14.27
C VAL A 280 -25.14 24.07 14.85
N THR A 281 -25.74 24.43 15.98
CA THR A 281 -25.47 25.69 16.66
C THR A 281 -24.02 25.76 17.13
N GLN A 282 -23.46 26.97 17.10
CA GLN A 282 -22.15 27.24 17.70
C GLN A 282 -22.23 27.01 19.21
N HIS A 283 -21.23 26.33 19.76
CA HIS A 283 -21.05 26.25 21.20
C HIS A 283 -20.31 27.50 21.66
N ASN A 284 -21.01 28.41 22.33
CA ASN A 284 -20.34 29.36 23.22
C ASN A 284 -20.11 28.62 24.55
N PRO A 285 -18.86 28.42 24.99
CA PRO A 285 -18.62 27.90 26.33
C PRO A 285 -19.16 28.92 27.34
N TYR A 286 -20.27 28.55 27.99
CA TYR A 286 -20.82 29.29 29.13
C TYR A 286 -19.75 29.33 30.23
N GLY A 287 -19.11 30.49 30.41
CA GLY A 287 -17.99 30.68 31.34
C GLY A 287 -16.93 31.70 30.91
N SER A 288 -17.00 32.22 29.68
CA SER A 288 -16.10 33.30 29.20
C SER A 288 -16.67 34.72 29.43
N HIS A 289 -17.33 34.94 30.57
CA HIS A 289 -17.48 36.29 31.08
C HIS A 289 -16.12 36.74 31.64
N LYS A 290 -15.47 37.67 30.93
CA LYS A 290 -14.42 38.49 31.52
C LYS A 290 -15.13 39.44 32.50
N ASP A 291 -14.89 39.24 33.79
CA ASP A 291 -14.97 40.34 34.75
C ASP A 291 -13.84 41.35 34.47
#